data_AF-A0A1H3WVM7-F1
#
_entry.id   AF-A0A1H3WVM7-F1
#
_cell.length_a   1.000
_cell.length_b   1.000
_cell.length_c   1.000
_cell.angle_alpha   90.00
_cell.angle_beta   90.00
_cell.angle_gamma   90.00
#
_symmetry.space_group_name_H-M   'P 1'
#
loop_
_entity.id
_entity.type
_entity.pdbx_description
1 polymer ?
#
loop_
_entity_poly.entity_id
_entity_poly.type
_entity_poly.pdbx_seq_one_letter_code
_entity_poly.pdbx_strand_id
1 'polypeptide(L)'
;MSNIIIIAVLVLVAILAIRGSRQHFKGEGSCCGGGGGTIGDHKALEGTKKGTKLVRIEGMHCENCQNRVQCGINRIDGAAAKVNLRRKEAVVDYDREIADGRIRQAVEDEGYQVVSIQDVPV
;
A
#
# COMPACT_ATOMS: atom_id res chain seq x y z
N MET A 1 11.57 51.01 -15.01
CA MET A 1 10.12 50.73 -14.94
C MET A 1 9.78 49.32 -15.45
N SER A 2 10.30 48.89 -16.61
CA SER A 2 10.05 47.54 -17.17
C SER A 2 10.51 46.36 -16.28
N ASN A 3 11.61 46.50 -15.55
CA ASN A 3 12.12 45.43 -14.68
C ASN A 3 11.17 45.09 -13.52
N ILE A 4 10.44 46.08 -12.99
CA ILE A 4 9.47 45.87 -11.89
C ILE A 4 8.29 45.04 -12.37
N ILE A 5 7.81 45.30 -13.60
CA ILE A 5 6.71 44.56 -14.22
C ILE A 5 7.12 43.10 -14.46
N ILE A 6 8.34 42.87 -14.95
CA ILE A 6 8.88 41.51 -15.18
C ILE A 6 8.97 40.73 -13.86
N ILE A 7 9.49 41.36 -12.79
CA ILE A 7 9.59 40.71 -11.47
C ILE A 7 8.20 40.38 -10.92
N ALA A 8 7.23 41.29 -11.06
CA ALA A 8 5.86 41.04 -10.60
C ALA A 8 5.20 39.85 -11.33
N VAL A 9 5.40 39.73 -12.64
CA VAL A 9 4.89 38.59 -13.44
C VAL A 9 5.56 37.28 -13.03
N LEU A 10 6.89 37.28 -12.82
CA LEU A 10 7.62 36.08 -12.38
C LEU A 10 7.17 35.60 -11.00
N VAL A 11 6.96 36.53 -10.06
CA VAL A 11 6.46 36.21 -8.72
C VAL A 11 5.03 35.64 -8.80
N LEU A 12 4.18 36.19 -9.66
CA LEU A 12 2.80 35.73 -9.82
C LEU A 12 2.73 34.33 -10.42
N VAL A 13 3.57 34.02 -11.42
CA VAL A 13 3.69 32.67 -12.00
C VAL A 13 4.26 31.68 -10.98
N ALA A 14 5.25 32.08 -10.18
CA ALA A 14 5.80 31.25 -9.11
C ALA A 14 4.76 30.92 -8.03
N ILE A 15 3.94 31.90 -7.63
CA ILE A 15 2.86 31.68 -6.64
C ILE A 15 1.80 30.72 -7.20
N LEU A 16 1.41 30.85 -8.47
CA LEU A 16 0.45 29.94 -9.11
C LEU A 16 1.00 28.51 -9.20
N ALA A 17 2.28 28.34 -9.54
CA ALA A 17 2.93 27.03 -9.57
C ALA A 17 3.05 26.39 -8.17
N ILE A 18 3.39 27.17 -7.14
CA ILE A 18 3.50 26.69 -5.75
C ILE A 18 2.12 26.28 -5.20
N ARG A 19 1.04 27.00 -5.53
CA ARG A 19 -0.33 26.63 -5.11
C ARG A 19 -0.86 25.39 -5.83
N GLY A 20 -0.49 25.18 -7.10
CA GLY A 20 -0.85 23.97 -7.85
C GLY A 20 -0.17 22.72 -7.32
N SER A 21 1.13 22.79 -7.04
CA SER A 21 1.93 21.62 -6.60
C SER A 21 1.55 21.12 -5.19
N ARG A 22 1.02 21.99 -4.32
CA ARG A 22 0.61 21.61 -2.96
C ARG A 22 -0.64 20.73 -2.88
N GLN A 23 -1.49 20.70 -3.90
CA GLN A 23 -2.73 19.91 -3.85
C GLN A 23 -2.51 18.43 -4.18
N HIS A 24 -1.47 18.10 -4.96
CA HIS A 24 -1.14 16.72 -5.32
C HIS A 24 -0.14 16.06 -4.36
N PHE A 25 0.37 16.82 -3.38
CA PHE A 25 1.32 16.36 -2.37
C PHE A 25 0.67 16.03 -1.01
N LYS A 26 -0.66 16.12 -0.92
CA LYS A 26 -1.42 15.55 0.20
C LYS A 26 -1.49 14.03 0.02
N GLY A 27 -0.39 13.36 0.33
CA GLY A 27 -0.37 12.10 1.11
C GLY A 27 -1.20 10.89 0.67
N GLU A 28 -1.90 10.93 -0.46
CA GLU A 28 -2.45 9.76 -1.14
C GLU A 28 -1.30 9.09 -1.91
N GLY A 29 -0.23 8.82 -1.17
CA GLY A 29 1.00 8.24 -1.68
C GLY A 29 0.72 6.79 -2.05
N SER A 30 0.33 6.61 -3.31
CA SER A 30 0.52 5.38 -4.08
C SER A 30 1.88 4.78 -3.74
N CYS A 31 1.91 3.46 -3.59
CA CYS A 31 2.99 2.60 -3.10
C CYS A 31 4.33 2.65 -3.87
N CYS A 32 4.74 3.78 -4.44
CA CYS A 32 6.01 3.93 -5.14
C CYS A 32 6.40 5.40 -5.26
N GLY A 33 7.33 5.89 -4.42
CA GLY A 33 7.97 7.18 -4.71
C GLY A 33 8.65 7.91 -3.55
N GLY A 34 9.83 7.43 -3.15
CA GLY A 34 10.97 8.26 -2.71
C GLY A 34 10.80 9.16 -1.48
N GLY A 35 11.26 8.70 -0.32
CA GLY A 35 11.55 9.55 0.83
C GLY A 35 11.56 8.77 2.13
N GLY A 36 12.65 8.85 2.89
CA GLY A 36 12.87 8.07 4.11
C GLY A 36 11.68 8.13 5.08
N GLY A 37 11.00 7.00 5.21
CA GLY A 37 9.99 6.75 6.22
C GLY A 37 10.45 5.55 7.03
N THR A 38 10.46 5.70 8.34
CA THR A 38 10.79 4.65 9.29
C THR A 38 9.98 3.39 8.99
N ILE A 39 10.69 2.27 8.87
CA ILE A 39 10.20 0.90 8.99
C ILE A 39 9.22 0.87 10.17
N GLY A 40 7.91 0.83 9.89
CA GLY A 40 6.92 1.18 10.89
C GLY A 40 5.51 0.67 10.61
N ASP A 41 5.38 -0.46 9.91
CA ASP A 41 4.08 -1.11 9.71
C ASP A 41 4.19 -2.62 9.93
N HIS A 42 4.88 -2.99 11.02
CA HIS A 42 4.38 -4.10 11.82
C HIS A 42 3.11 -3.62 12.51
N LYS A 43 1.97 -3.71 11.81
CA LYS A 43 0.65 -3.62 12.42
C LYS A 43 0.60 -4.75 13.45
N ALA A 44 0.92 -4.43 14.70
CA ALA A 44 0.72 -5.33 15.81
C ALA A 44 -0.78 -5.59 15.87
N LEU A 45 -1.20 -6.79 15.46
CA LEU A 45 -2.52 -7.27 15.80
C LEU A 45 -2.55 -7.40 17.33
N GLU A 46 -2.98 -6.34 18.01
CA GLU A 46 -3.28 -6.36 19.45
C GLU A 46 -4.62 -7.09 19.73
N GLY A 47 -5.20 -7.77 18.74
CA GLY A 47 -6.48 -8.48 18.83
C GLY A 47 -6.33 -10.00 18.70
N THR A 48 -7.16 -10.74 19.44
CA THR A 48 -7.30 -12.19 19.39
C THR A 48 -7.52 -12.67 17.95
N LYS A 49 -6.49 -13.30 17.37
CA LYS A 49 -6.50 -13.88 16.03
C LYS A 49 -7.71 -14.82 15.86
N LYS A 50 -8.68 -14.45 15.03
CA LYS A 50 -9.91 -15.23 14.80
C LYS A 50 -9.70 -16.37 13.81
N GLY A 51 -8.81 -16.19 12.85
CA GLY A 51 -8.54 -17.19 11.82
C GLY A 51 -7.34 -16.82 10.96
N THR A 52 -6.94 -17.76 10.11
CA THR A 52 -5.87 -17.58 9.13
C THR A 52 -6.37 -17.96 7.74
N LYS A 53 -6.14 -17.11 6.75
CA LYS A 53 -6.40 -17.41 5.33
C LYS A 53 -5.06 -17.61 4.62
N LEU A 54 -4.92 -18.70 3.88
CA LEU A 54 -3.82 -18.93 2.95
C LEU A 54 -4.22 -18.45 1.56
N VAL A 55 -3.52 -17.46 1.06
CA VAL A 55 -3.76 -16.86 -0.26
C VAL A 55 -2.58 -17.19 -1.16
N ARG A 56 -2.83 -17.85 -2.28
CA ARG A 56 -1.83 -18.18 -3.28
C ARG A 56 -1.79 -17.09 -4.33
N ILE A 57 -0.61 -16.50 -4.53
CA ILE A 57 -0.43 -15.32 -5.38
C ILE A 57 0.64 -15.64 -6.42
N GLU A 58 0.31 -15.42 -7.68
CA GLU A 58 1.26 -15.57 -8.79
C GLU A 58 1.78 -14.20 -9.25
N GLY A 59 2.97 -14.21 -9.86
CA GLY A 59 3.66 -12.99 -10.31
C GLY A 59 4.65 -12.40 -9.31
N MET A 60 4.76 -12.94 -8.09
CA MET A 60 5.80 -12.53 -7.14
C MET A 60 7.15 -13.18 -7.52
N HIS A 61 8.06 -12.39 -8.08
CA HIS A 61 9.39 -12.85 -8.49
C HIS A 61 10.54 -12.31 -7.61
N CYS A 62 10.26 -11.38 -6.70
CA CYS A 62 11.30 -10.67 -5.95
C CYS A 62 10.85 -10.34 -4.52
N GLU A 63 11.81 -10.12 -3.61
CA GLU A 63 11.50 -9.72 -2.21
C GLU A 63 10.72 -8.41 -2.16
N ASN A 64 11.06 -7.47 -3.02
CA ASN A 64 10.34 -6.20 -3.14
C ASN A 64 8.87 -6.41 -3.59
N CYS A 65 8.64 -7.41 -4.44
CA CYS A 65 7.33 -7.79 -4.97
C CYS A 65 6.48 -8.38 -3.83
N GLN A 66 7.07 -9.25 -3.00
CA GLN A 66 6.42 -9.77 -1.80
C GLN A 66 6.07 -8.63 -0.83
N ASN A 67 7.00 -7.71 -0.57
CA ASN A 67 6.79 -6.65 0.40
C ASN A 67 5.65 -5.74 -0.03
N ARG A 68 5.56 -5.45 -1.33
CA ARG A 68 4.48 -4.67 -1.91
C ARG A 68 3.10 -5.30 -1.68
N VAL A 69 2.97 -6.59 -2.00
CA VAL A 69 1.74 -7.36 -1.72
C VAL A 69 1.42 -7.40 -0.23
N GLN A 70 2.43 -7.63 0.61
CA GLN A 70 2.27 -7.69 2.05
C GLN A 70 1.76 -6.35 2.61
N CYS A 71 2.35 -5.24 2.19
CA CYS A 71 1.91 -3.89 2.55
C CYS A 71 0.48 -3.62 2.06
N GLY A 72 0.13 -4.02 0.83
CA GLY A 72 -1.22 -3.88 0.28
C GLY A 72 -2.28 -4.55 1.16
N ILE A 73 -2.02 -5.78 1.61
CA ILE A 73 -2.96 -6.51 2.48
C ILE A 73 -2.92 -5.97 3.93
N ASN A 74 -1.76 -5.57 4.46
CA ASN A 74 -1.64 -4.99 5.80
C ASN A 74 -2.39 -3.65 5.97
N ARG A 75 -2.69 -2.96 4.87
CA ARG A 75 -3.55 -1.78 4.89
C ARG A 75 -5.00 -2.10 5.26
N ILE A 76 -5.43 -3.35 5.13
CA ILE A 76 -6.77 -3.76 5.55
C ILE A 76 -6.85 -3.71 7.08
N ASP A 77 -7.88 -3.06 7.61
CA ASP A 77 -8.12 -3.00 9.04
C ASP A 77 -8.54 -4.35 9.61
N GLY A 78 -7.79 -4.80 10.60
CA GLY A 78 -7.97 -6.11 11.21
C GLY A 78 -7.34 -7.28 10.44
N ALA A 79 -6.50 -7.00 9.43
CA ALA A 79 -5.71 -8.01 8.72
C ALA A 79 -4.21 -7.79 8.94
N ALA A 80 -3.46 -8.87 9.11
CA ALA A 80 -2.02 -8.90 8.94
C ALA A 80 -1.63 -10.00 7.96
N ALA A 81 -1.01 -9.61 6.86
CA ALA A 81 -0.42 -10.53 5.90
C ALA A 81 1.05 -10.80 6.22
N LYS A 82 1.44 -12.04 6.00
CA LYS A 82 2.81 -12.52 6.00
C LYS A 82 3.04 -13.31 4.73
N VAL A 83 3.81 -12.73 3.82
CA VAL A 83 4.06 -13.34 2.51
C VAL A 83 5.32 -14.21 2.58
N ASN A 84 5.27 -15.35 1.90
CA ASN A 84 6.38 -16.28 1.80
C ASN A 84 6.67 -16.58 0.32
N LEU A 85 7.67 -15.90 -0.25
CA LEU A 85 8.13 -16.11 -1.62
C LEU A 85 8.54 -17.55 -1.93
N ARG A 86 9.17 -18.25 -0.97
CA ARG A 86 9.62 -19.64 -1.21
C ARG A 86 8.46 -20.58 -1.51
N ARG A 87 7.31 -20.30 -0.91
CA ARG A 87 6.07 -21.07 -1.09
C ARG A 87 5.08 -20.43 -2.07
N LYS A 88 5.35 -19.21 -2.54
CA LYS A 88 4.42 -18.37 -3.30
C LYS A 88 3.04 -18.23 -2.63
N GLU A 89 3.06 -18.13 -1.30
CA GLU A 89 1.87 -18.16 -0.46
C GLU A 89 1.90 -16.96 0.51
N ALA A 90 0.75 -16.33 0.70
CA ALA A 90 0.52 -15.25 1.64
C ALA A 90 -0.40 -15.73 2.76
N VAL A 91 0.08 -15.67 3.99
CA VAL A 91 -0.67 -16.02 5.19
C VAL A 91 -1.33 -14.76 5.70
N VAL A 92 -2.66 -14.68 5.66
CA VAL A 92 -3.43 -13.53 6.11
C VAL A 92 -4.13 -13.87 7.41
N ASP A 93 -3.62 -13.28 8.49
CA ASP A 93 -4.17 -13.38 9.82
C ASP A 93 -5.22 -12.29 9.99
N TYR A 94 -6.40 -12.63 10.51
CA TYR A 94 -7.48 -11.65 10.71
C TYR A 94 -8.09 -11.73 12.11
N ASP A 95 -8.42 -10.57 12.67
CA ASP A 95 -9.11 -10.42 13.97
C ASP A 95 -10.64 -10.32 13.83
N ARG A 96 -11.12 -10.05 12.62
CA ARG A 96 -12.52 -9.89 12.24
C ARG A 96 -12.81 -10.62 10.96
N GLU A 97 -14.08 -10.91 10.69
CA GLU A 97 -14.45 -11.57 9.44
C GLU A 97 -14.17 -10.61 8.27
N ILE A 98 -13.20 -10.99 7.43
CA ILE A 98 -12.81 -10.23 6.23
C ILE A 98 -13.26 -11.05 5.02
N ALA A 99 -14.01 -10.39 4.13
CA ALA A 99 -14.45 -10.99 2.89
C ALA A 99 -13.25 -11.29 1.98
N ASP A 100 -13.27 -12.45 1.32
CA ASP A 100 -12.23 -12.86 0.37
C ASP A 100 -12.06 -11.85 -0.77
N GLY A 101 -13.15 -11.22 -1.20
CA GLY A 101 -13.13 -10.17 -2.21
C GLY A 101 -12.30 -8.95 -1.80
N ARG A 102 -12.26 -8.61 -0.50
CA ARG A 102 -11.44 -7.50 0.01
C ARG A 102 -9.96 -7.81 -0.06
N ILE A 103 -9.59 -9.04 0.30
CA ILE A 103 -8.20 -9.50 0.22
C ILE A 103 -7.77 -9.58 -1.24
N ARG A 104 -8.65 -10.09 -2.11
CA ARG A 104 -8.41 -10.16 -3.55
C ARG A 104 -8.18 -8.79 -4.16
N GLN A 105 -9.06 -7.82 -3.88
CA GLN A 105 -8.89 -6.43 -4.33
C GLN A 105 -7.55 -5.85 -3.89
N ALA A 106 -7.17 -6.01 -2.61
CA ALA A 106 -5.90 -5.47 -2.12
C ALA A 106 -4.68 -6.04 -2.86
N VAL A 107 -4.75 -7.29 -3.32
CA VAL A 107 -3.69 -7.92 -4.12
C VAL A 107 -3.75 -7.46 -5.59
N GLU A 108 -4.94 -7.33 -6.15
CA GLU A 108 -5.17 -6.84 -7.52
C GLU A 108 -4.79 -5.37 -7.69
N ASP A 109 -5.03 -4.53 -6.67
CA ASP A 109 -4.63 -3.12 -6.61
C ASP A 109 -3.10 -2.95 -6.65
N GLU A 110 -2.36 -3.92 -6.11
CA GLU A 110 -0.89 -3.96 -6.21
C GLU A 110 -0.39 -4.53 -7.54
N GLY A 111 -1.30 -5.02 -8.40
CA GLY A 111 -0.99 -5.54 -9.73
C GLY A 111 -0.70 -7.03 -9.79
N TYR A 112 -1.16 -7.80 -8.79
CA TYR A 112 -0.93 -9.25 -8.71
C TYR A 112 -2.23 -10.04 -8.79
N GLN A 113 -2.13 -11.32 -9.15
CA GLN A 113 -3.30 -12.20 -9.26
C GLN A 113 -3.35 -13.22 -8.13
N VAL A 114 -4.52 -13.30 -7.49
CA VAL A 114 -4.84 -14.35 -6.53
C VAL A 114 -5.33 -15.59 -7.27
N VAL A 115 -4.60 -16.69 -7.11
CA VAL A 115 -4.91 -17.99 -7.71
C VAL A 115 -5.87 -18.79 -6.86
N SER A 116 -5.65 -18.81 -5.54
CA SER A 116 -6.54 -19.52 -4.62
C SER A 116 -6.54 -18.87 -3.24
N ILE A 117 -7.68 -18.98 -2.55
CA ILE A 117 -7.85 -18.57 -1.16
C ILE A 117 -8.34 -19.82 -0.42
N GLN A 118 -7.66 -20.17 0.66
CA GLN A 118 -7.99 -21.30 1.53
C GLN A 118 -8.10 -20.80 2.96
N ASP A 119 -9.25 -21.01 3.59
CA ASP A 119 -9.43 -20.77 5.00
C ASP A 119 -8.82 -21.90 5.81
N VAL A 120 -7.84 -21.57 6.64
CA VAL A 120 -7.23 -22.51 7.59
C VAL A 120 -7.74 -22.16 8.99
N PRO A 121 -8.65 -22.96 9.56
CA PRO A 121 -9.01 -22.79 10.96
C PRO A 121 -7.76 -23.05 11.82
N VAL A 122 -7.51 -22.16 12.78
CA VAL A 122 -6.38 -22.22 13.72
C VAL A 122 -6.70 -23.21 14.84
#